data_AF-A0A7Y9FFQ0-F1
#
_entry.id   AF-A0A7Y9FFQ0-F1
#
_cell.length_a   1.000
_cell.length_b   1.000
_cell.length_c   1.000
_cell.angle_alpha   90.00
_cell.angle_beta   90.00
_cell.angle_gamma   90.00
#
_symmetry.space_group_name_H-M   'P 1'
#
loop_
_entity.id
_entity.type
_entity.pdbx_description
1 polymer ?
#
loop_
_entity_poly.entity_id
_entity_poly.type
_entity_poly.pdbx_seq_one_letter_code
_entity_poly.pdbx_strand_id
1 'polypeptide(L)'
;MLRALQHELDRRGWLTVAVEAQRDPDARALARQQLERGLLAGARRLASRSERLSDTLASALSTLTSFSLSVGAGVTLGANLQPARGRADTGVLELDLVELVEDLAPALRDAGTGLAVFVDEIQDLEASTLTALLAVQHQAAQQGWPFSVFGAGLPSVPAVLSEARSYAERQFEYRSIDRLGADDATEAFAGPARTAGASFTPEALTLLVDASGGYPYFVQELGFQAWQLAPGPDLITDDDARLAASAGIDALDAGFFRARWERATRAEQRFMRAMAADHDAPSLLTDLVERLRKRKPSDLSVARRDLISKGLIYASARAELAFTAPHMASYINRRHGEG
;
A
#
# COMPACT_ATOMS: atom_id res chain seq x y z
N MET A 1 -7.64 -4.69 -0.99
CA MET A 1 -8.20 -4.83 0.38
C MET A 1 -8.57 -3.49 1.00
N LEU A 2 -7.64 -2.55 1.15
CA LEU A 2 -7.86 -1.23 1.77
C LEU A 2 -9.12 -0.50 1.22
N ARG A 3 -9.23 -0.39 -0.11
CA ARG A 3 -10.40 0.23 -0.77
C ARG A 3 -11.72 -0.52 -0.54
N ALA A 4 -11.69 -1.85 -0.43
CA ALA A 4 -12.89 -2.64 -0.17
C ALA A 4 -13.41 -2.41 1.25
N LEU A 5 -12.50 -2.33 2.24
CA LEU A 5 -12.83 -1.97 3.61
C LEU A 5 -13.37 -0.53 3.70
N GLN A 6 -12.74 0.40 2.99
CA GLN A 6 -13.25 1.77 2.87
C GLN A 6 -14.68 1.80 2.34
N HIS A 7 -14.96 1.09 1.25
CA HIS A 7 -16.29 1.03 0.66
C HIS A 7 -17.32 0.42 1.64
N GLU A 8 -16.93 -0.60 2.41
CA GLU A 8 -17.79 -1.16 3.45
C GLU A 8 -18.11 -0.16 4.57
N LEU A 9 -17.12 0.59 5.05
CA LEU A 9 -17.33 1.62 6.05
C LEU A 9 -18.20 2.77 5.51
N ASP A 10 -17.97 3.21 4.27
CA ASP A 10 -18.82 4.20 3.60
C ASP A 10 -20.30 3.74 3.53
N ARG A 11 -20.55 2.47 3.17
CA ARG A 11 -21.90 1.88 3.16
C ARG A 11 -22.56 1.87 4.53
N ARG A 12 -21.77 1.68 5.60
CA ARG A 12 -22.21 1.76 6.99
C ARG A 12 -22.32 3.20 7.52
N GLY A 13 -22.08 4.19 6.67
CA GLY A 13 -22.24 5.59 7.01
C GLY A 13 -21.06 6.22 7.76
N TRP A 14 -19.91 5.54 7.82
CA TRP A 14 -18.67 6.11 8.34
C TRP A 14 -18.17 7.26 7.48
N LEU A 15 -17.43 8.16 8.10
CA LEU A 15 -16.60 9.09 7.38
C LEU A 15 -15.30 8.40 7.04
N THR A 16 -15.00 8.31 5.75
CA THR A 16 -13.74 7.75 5.29
C THR A 16 -12.91 8.82 4.60
N VAL A 17 -11.62 8.79 4.87
CA VAL A 17 -10.62 9.62 4.20
C VAL A 17 -9.57 8.69 3.62
N ALA A 18 -9.29 8.80 2.33
CA ALA A 18 -8.23 8.04 1.67
C ALA A 18 -7.07 8.97 1.31
N VAL A 19 -5.86 8.52 1.61
CA VAL A 19 -4.61 9.22 1.36
C VAL A 19 -3.67 8.26 0.65
N GLU A 20 -3.20 8.63 -0.53
CA GLU A 20 -2.12 7.95 -1.21
C GLU A 20 -0.81 8.69 -0.96
N ALA A 21 0.10 8.04 -0.23
CA ALA A 21 1.42 8.58 0.04
C ALA A 21 2.35 8.32 -1.14
N GLN A 22 3.23 9.29 -1.42
CA GLN A 22 4.16 9.20 -2.54
C GLN A 22 5.54 9.65 -2.08
N ARG A 23 6.58 9.07 -2.70
CA ARG A 23 7.98 9.33 -2.35
C ARG A 23 8.49 10.68 -2.81
N ASP A 24 7.92 11.19 -3.91
CA ASP A 24 8.33 12.46 -4.47
C ASP A 24 8.08 13.58 -3.43
N PRO A 25 9.08 14.39 -3.07
CA PRO A 25 8.92 15.50 -2.13
C PRO A 25 7.76 16.44 -2.49
N ASP A 26 7.54 16.70 -3.77
CA ASP A 26 6.44 17.57 -4.23
C ASP A 26 5.07 16.87 -4.09
N ALA A 27 5.06 15.53 -4.19
CA ALA A 27 3.86 14.73 -4.00
C ALA A 27 3.55 14.42 -2.52
N ARG A 28 4.50 14.56 -1.59
CA ARG A 28 4.22 14.43 -0.15
C ARG A 28 3.25 15.48 0.36
N ALA A 29 3.35 16.70 -0.17
CA ALA A 29 2.38 17.77 0.12
C ALA A 29 0.95 17.39 -0.34
N LEU A 30 0.83 16.57 -1.39
CA LEU A 30 -0.46 16.10 -1.88
C LEU A 30 -1.16 15.17 -0.89
N ALA A 31 -0.42 14.34 -0.14
CA ALA A 31 -1.00 13.46 0.86
C ALA A 31 -1.69 14.25 2.00
N ARG A 32 -1.06 15.35 2.44
CA ARG A 32 -1.65 16.26 3.42
C ARG A 32 -2.92 16.92 2.89
N GLN A 33 -2.88 17.42 1.65
CA GLN A 33 -4.05 17.99 0.99
C GLN A 33 -5.20 16.97 0.80
N GLN A 34 -4.88 15.70 0.52
CA GLN A 34 -5.87 14.62 0.45
C GLN A 34 -6.55 14.40 1.80
N LEU A 35 -5.77 14.36 2.89
CA LEU A 35 -6.31 14.24 4.25
C LEU A 35 -7.28 15.39 4.55
N GLU A 36 -6.86 16.63 4.30
CA GLU A 36 -7.68 17.83 4.52
C GLU A 36 -8.99 17.81 3.71
N ARG A 37 -8.89 17.57 2.40
CA ARG A 37 -10.06 17.51 1.51
C ARG A 37 -11.01 16.39 1.90
N GLY A 38 -10.47 15.24 2.30
CA GLY A 38 -11.26 14.11 2.79
C GLY A 38 -12.03 14.45 4.06
N LEU A 39 -11.36 15.07 5.04
CA LEU A 39 -12.00 15.53 6.28
C LEU A 39 -13.12 16.53 6.00
N LEU A 40 -12.88 17.53 5.14
CA LEU A 40 -13.90 18.50 4.71
C LEU A 40 -15.07 17.84 3.97
N ALA A 41 -14.81 16.89 3.09
CA ALA A 41 -15.85 16.16 2.37
C ALA A 41 -16.70 15.31 3.34
N GLY A 42 -16.06 14.64 4.29
CA GLY A 42 -16.73 13.87 5.34
C GLY A 42 -17.61 14.76 6.22
N ALA A 43 -17.09 15.93 6.60
CA ALA A 43 -17.83 16.93 7.36
C ALA A 43 -19.09 17.43 6.64
N ARG A 44 -18.99 17.73 5.34
CA ARG A 44 -20.17 18.10 4.52
C ARG A 44 -21.21 16.99 4.48
N ARG A 45 -20.78 15.73 4.39
CA ARG A 45 -21.69 14.57 4.42
C ARG A 45 -22.38 14.40 5.77
N LEU A 46 -21.67 14.64 6.89
CA LEU A 46 -22.30 14.69 8.23
C LEU A 46 -23.36 15.78 8.29
N ALA A 47 -22.98 17.00 7.89
CA ALA A 47 -23.87 18.16 7.92
C ALA A 47 -25.12 17.95 7.06
N SER A 48 -24.99 17.32 5.88
CA SER A 48 -26.14 17.06 4.99
C SER A 48 -27.09 15.98 5.49
N ARG A 49 -26.65 15.11 6.41
CA ARG A 49 -27.49 14.03 6.95
C ARG A 49 -28.40 14.48 8.09
N SER A 50 -28.19 15.67 8.63
CA SER A 50 -28.98 16.20 9.73
C SER A 50 -29.87 17.35 9.26
N GLU A 51 -31.20 17.21 9.37
CA GLU A 51 -32.15 18.29 9.05
C GLU A 51 -31.99 19.51 9.98
N ARG A 52 -31.45 19.29 11.20
CA ARG A 52 -30.99 20.33 12.13
C ARG A 52 -29.57 20.00 12.61
N LEU A 53 -28.67 20.97 12.56
CA LEU A 53 -27.35 20.84 13.18
C LEU A 53 -27.53 20.86 14.71
N SER A 54 -27.12 19.80 15.40
CA SER A 54 -26.98 19.83 16.85
C SER A 54 -25.85 20.79 17.24
N ASP A 55 -25.88 21.32 18.47
CA ASP A 55 -24.80 22.18 18.97
C ASP A 55 -23.44 21.45 18.95
N THR A 56 -23.45 20.14 19.22
CA THR A 56 -22.25 19.27 19.14
C THR A 56 -21.69 19.20 17.73
N LEU A 57 -22.54 19.00 16.73
CA LEU A 57 -22.12 18.94 15.33
C LEU A 57 -21.70 20.33 14.81
N ALA A 58 -22.40 21.39 15.20
CA ALA A 58 -22.03 22.76 14.85
C ALA A 58 -20.65 23.14 15.40
N SER A 59 -20.36 22.80 16.66
CA SER A 59 -19.03 23.01 17.27
C SER A 59 -17.94 22.27 16.50
N ALA A 60 -18.15 20.99 16.18
CA ALA A 60 -17.17 20.19 15.46
C ALA A 60 -16.88 20.71 14.04
N LEU A 61 -17.92 21.17 13.33
CA LEU A 61 -17.78 21.78 12.01
C LEU A 61 -17.06 23.14 12.06
N SER A 62 -17.19 23.89 13.16
CA SER A 62 -16.44 25.12 13.39
C SER A 62 -14.95 24.87 13.64
N THR A 63 -14.60 23.84 14.40
CA THR A 63 -13.20 23.40 14.59
C THR A 63 -12.57 22.94 13.27
N LEU A 64 -13.30 22.17 12.46
CA LEU A 64 -12.88 21.80 11.10
C LEU A 64 -12.62 23.00 10.19
N THR A 65 -13.47 24.02 10.27
CA THR A 65 -13.31 25.24 9.48
C THR A 65 -12.03 25.98 9.91
N SER A 66 -11.73 26.01 11.22
CA SER A 66 -10.49 26.58 11.75
C SER A 66 -9.26 25.80 11.29
N PHE A 67 -9.31 24.48 11.39
CA PHE A 67 -8.28 23.57 10.88
C PHE A 67 -8.00 23.80 9.39
N SER A 68 -9.04 23.86 8.55
CA SER A 68 -8.88 24.10 7.11
C SER A 68 -8.24 25.46 6.79
N LEU A 69 -8.43 26.47 7.64
CA LEU A 69 -7.82 27.79 7.47
C LEU A 69 -6.35 27.77 7.91
N SER A 70 -6.05 27.18 9.07
CA SER A 70 -4.70 27.00 9.60
C SER A 70 -3.78 26.29 8.62
N VAL A 71 -4.31 25.27 7.95
CA VAL A 71 -3.54 24.44 7.01
C VAL A 71 -3.50 25.03 5.58
N GLY A 72 -4.16 26.17 5.34
CA GLY A 72 -4.04 26.93 4.08
C GLY A 72 -4.99 26.53 2.96
N ALA A 73 -5.98 25.65 3.22
CA ALA A 73 -7.00 25.28 2.24
C ALA A 73 -8.07 26.36 2.04
N GLY A 74 -8.31 27.23 3.03
CA GLY A 74 -9.17 28.41 2.87
C GLY A 74 -10.67 28.12 2.69
N VAL A 75 -11.14 26.93 3.02
CA VAL A 75 -12.53 26.50 2.76
C VAL A 75 -13.41 26.69 4.00
N THR A 76 -14.55 27.37 3.83
CA THR A 76 -15.61 27.42 4.84
C THR A 76 -16.70 26.37 4.56
N LEU A 77 -17.16 25.67 5.60
CA LEU A 77 -18.14 24.58 5.47
C LEU A 77 -19.60 25.06 5.43
N GLY A 78 -19.85 26.35 5.65
CA GLY A 78 -21.17 26.98 5.52
C GLY A 78 -21.14 28.47 5.85
N ALA A 79 -22.08 29.24 5.30
CA ALA A 79 -22.11 30.71 5.45
C ALA A 79 -22.28 31.19 6.90
N ASN A 80 -22.82 30.34 7.79
CA ASN A 80 -23.09 30.67 9.20
C ASN A 80 -22.11 30.01 10.19
N LEU A 81 -21.15 29.22 9.72
CA LEU A 81 -20.17 28.56 10.58
C LEU A 81 -18.93 29.45 10.68
N GLN A 82 -18.71 30.04 11.86
CA GLN A 82 -17.50 30.80 12.15
C GLN A 82 -16.39 29.85 12.61
N PRO A 83 -15.13 30.06 12.19
CA PRO A 83 -14.00 29.29 12.70
C PRO A 83 -13.91 29.35 14.22
N ALA A 84 -13.69 28.21 14.87
CA ALA A 84 -13.42 28.18 16.30
C ALA A 84 -12.08 28.91 16.59
N ARG A 85 -12.05 29.81 17.58
CA ARG A 85 -10.83 30.52 17.98
C ARG A 85 -10.05 29.71 19.01
N GLY A 86 -8.76 29.50 18.78
CA GLY A 86 -7.87 28.79 19.69
C GLY A 86 -8.09 27.28 19.73
N ARG A 87 -8.70 26.72 18.67
CA ARG A 87 -8.96 25.29 18.50
C ARG A 87 -8.59 24.90 17.07
N ALA A 88 -7.70 23.92 16.96
CA ALA A 88 -7.13 23.40 15.72
C ALA A 88 -6.55 24.48 14.79
N ASP A 89 -6.03 25.58 15.37
CA ASP A 89 -5.51 26.74 14.64
C ASP A 89 -4.04 27.08 14.99
N THR A 90 -3.31 26.14 15.60
CA THR A 90 -1.93 26.37 16.04
C THR A 90 -0.92 26.30 14.90
N GLY A 91 -1.27 25.65 13.79
CA GLY A 91 -0.36 25.36 12.67
C GLY A 91 0.48 24.10 12.89
N VAL A 92 0.38 23.48 14.08
CA VAL A 92 1.03 22.21 14.42
C VAL A 92 0.04 21.08 14.16
N LEU A 93 0.22 20.39 13.02
CA LEU A 93 -0.71 19.35 12.56
C LEU A 93 -0.99 18.26 13.62
N GLU A 94 0.01 17.89 14.43
CA GLU A 94 -0.15 16.90 15.50
C GLU A 94 -1.16 17.33 16.56
N LEU A 95 -1.12 18.61 16.99
CA LEU A 95 -2.07 19.14 17.97
C LEU A 95 -3.42 19.38 17.33
N ASP A 96 -3.42 20.04 16.17
CA ASP A 96 -4.64 20.48 15.51
C ASP A 96 -5.52 19.28 15.09
N LEU A 97 -4.92 18.17 14.65
CA LEU A 97 -5.65 16.97 14.27
C LEU A 97 -6.24 16.24 15.49
N VAL A 98 -5.55 16.25 16.65
CA VAL A 98 -6.07 15.67 17.90
C VAL A 98 -7.30 16.44 18.35
N GLU A 99 -7.20 17.77 18.44
CA GLU A 99 -8.32 18.64 18.86
C GLU A 99 -9.51 18.51 17.91
N LEU A 100 -9.23 18.41 16.62
CA LEU A 100 -10.26 18.18 15.62
C LEU A 100 -11.04 16.87 15.86
N VAL A 101 -10.34 15.76 16.07
CA VAL A 101 -11.00 14.47 16.30
C VAL A 101 -11.68 14.41 17.66
N GLU A 102 -11.13 15.08 18.68
CA GLU A 102 -11.77 15.25 19.98
C GLU A 102 -13.14 15.92 19.84
N ASP A 103 -13.21 17.05 19.11
CA ASP A 103 -14.45 17.79 18.92
C ASP A 103 -15.45 17.04 18.02
N LEU A 104 -14.98 16.23 17.07
CA LEU A 104 -15.83 15.37 16.23
C LEU A 104 -16.38 14.15 16.98
N ALA A 105 -15.66 13.64 17.97
CA ALA A 105 -15.98 12.36 18.61
C ALA A 105 -17.40 12.31 19.22
N PRO A 106 -17.92 13.32 19.94
CA PRO A 106 -19.30 13.31 20.44
C PRO A 106 -20.33 13.21 19.32
N ALA A 107 -20.19 14.01 18.27
CA ALA A 107 -21.12 14.02 17.14
C ALA A 107 -21.11 12.68 16.38
N LEU A 108 -19.93 12.07 16.21
CA LEU A 108 -19.80 10.74 15.60
C LEU A 108 -20.45 9.65 16.46
N ARG A 109 -20.28 9.71 17.79
CA ARG A 109 -20.93 8.78 18.73
C ARG A 109 -22.45 8.90 18.70
N ASP A 110 -22.98 10.12 18.75
CA ASP A 110 -24.42 10.39 18.68
C ASP A 110 -25.03 9.85 17.38
N ALA A 111 -24.29 9.94 16.28
CA ALA A 111 -24.69 9.41 14.97
C ALA A 111 -24.44 7.89 14.80
N GLY A 112 -23.89 7.20 15.81
CA GLY A 112 -23.58 5.77 15.75
C GLY A 112 -22.55 5.41 14.66
N THR A 113 -21.65 6.35 14.35
CA THR A 113 -20.69 6.25 13.24
C THR A 113 -19.27 6.58 13.71
N GLY A 114 -18.30 6.60 12.79
CA GLY A 114 -16.90 6.92 13.09
C GLY A 114 -16.17 7.56 11.93
N LEU A 115 -14.92 7.97 12.20
CA LEU A 115 -13.97 8.50 11.23
C LEU A 115 -12.85 7.48 11.01
N ALA A 116 -12.68 7.04 9.76
CA ALA A 116 -11.60 6.15 9.36
C ALA A 116 -10.67 6.83 8.35
N VAL A 117 -9.37 6.83 8.64
CA VAL A 117 -8.33 7.30 7.71
C VAL A 117 -7.62 6.10 7.11
N PHE A 118 -7.61 6.02 5.79
CA PHE A 118 -6.97 4.99 4.99
C PHE A 118 -5.73 5.57 4.33
N VAL A 119 -4.57 5.00 4.61
CA VAL A 119 -3.29 5.44 4.05
C VAL A 119 -2.69 4.31 3.22
N ASP A 120 -2.55 4.55 1.93
CA ASP A 120 -1.78 3.68 1.04
C ASP A 120 -0.31 4.13 1.00
N GLU A 121 0.60 3.16 0.93
CA GLU A 121 2.06 3.35 1.03
C GLU A 121 2.50 4.17 2.26
N ILE A 122 1.97 3.86 3.45
CA ILE A 122 2.13 4.65 4.69
C ILE A 122 3.59 4.99 5.05
N GLN A 123 4.57 4.17 4.64
CA GLN A 123 5.99 4.47 4.85
C GLN A 123 6.48 5.73 4.12
N ASP A 124 5.76 6.17 3.09
CA ASP A 124 6.15 7.30 2.25
C ASP A 124 5.46 8.61 2.66
N LEU A 125 4.64 8.60 3.72
CA LEU A 125 4.07 9.80 4.33
C LEU A 125 5.17 10.74 4.87
N GLU A 126 4.86 12.04 4.86
CA GLU A 126 5.69 13.01 5.57
C GLU A 126 5.66 12.73 7.08
N ALA A 127 6.82 12.85 7.75
CA ALA A 127 6.98 12.58 9.17
C ALA A 127 5.98 13.35 10.06
N SER A 128 5.67 14.60 9.71
CA SER A 128 4.71 15.44 10.44
C SER A 128 3.27 14.87 10.36
N THR A 129 2.86 14.42 9.18
CA THR A 129 1.54 13.82 8.94
C THR A 129 1.42 12.45 9.61
N LEU A 130 2.46 11.61 9.46
CA LEU A 130 2.51 10.31 10.10
C LEU A 130 2.41 10.44 11.63
N THR A 131 3.22 11.34 12.19
CA THR A 131 3.21 11.63 13.63
C THR A 131 1.85 12.09 14.13
N ALA A 132 1.18 12.98 13.38
CA ALA A 132 -0.15 13.46 13.74
C ALA A 132 -1.19 12.33 13.77
N LEU A 133 -1.18 11.45 12.75
CA LEU A 133 -2.08 10.28 12.71
C LEU A 133 -1.84 9.32 13.89
N LEU A 134 -0.57 9.09 14.23
CA LEU A 134 -0.19 8.25 15.38
C LEU A 134 -0.65 8.86 16.70
N ALA A 135 -0.48 10.17 16.89
CA ALA A 135 -0.91 10.88 18.10
C ALA A 135 -2.43 10.81 18.28
N VAL A 136 -3.20 11.07 17.21
CA VAL A 136 -4.67 11.02 17.24
C VAL A 136 -5.16 9.61 17.51
N GLN A 137 -4.59 8.60 16.84
CA GLN A 137 -4.93 7.21 17.09
C GLN A 137 -4.62 6.81 18.54
N HIS A 138 -3.60 7.40 19.17
CA HIS A 138 -3.20 7.08 20.53
C HIS A 138 -4.21 7.65 21.53
N GLN A 139 -4.59 8.92 21.34
CA GLN A 139 -5.64 9.57 22.12
C GLN A 139 -7.00 8.87 21.93
N ALA A 140 -7.34 8.51 20.69
CA ALA A 140 -8.58 7.80 20.38
C ALA A 140 -8.67 6.46 21.13
N ALA A 141 -7.58 5.70 21.21
CA ALA A 141 -7.54 4.45 21.97
C ALA A 141 -7.71 4.66 23.49
N GLN A 142 -7.17 5.74 24.06
CA GLN A 142 -7.29 6.06 25.49
C GLN A 142 -8.68 6.57 25.87
N GLN A 143 -9.26 7.43 25.03
CA GLN A 143 -10.52 8.12 25.30
C GLN A 143 -11.74 7.40 24.68
N GLY A 144 -11.50 6.33 23.91
CA GLY A 144 -12.53 5.58 23.18
C GLY A 144 -13.16 6.38 22.04
N TRP A 145 -12.45 7.31 21.40
CA TRP A 145 -13.01 8.07 20.27
C TRP A 145 -13.31 7.14 19.09
N PRO A 146 -14.39 7.36 18.32
CA PRO A 146 -14.74 6.54 17.17
C PRO A 146 -13.86 6.91 15.96
N PHE A 147 -12.55 6.69 16.11
CA PHE A 147 -11.52 7.01 15.14
C PHE A 147 -10.64 5.78 14.87
N SER A 148 -10.26 5.56 13.61
CA SER A 148 -9.40 4.45 13.22
C SER A 148 -8.49 4.81 12.06
N VAL A 149 -7.25 4.33 12.09
CA VAL A 149 -6.30 4.45 10.99
C VAL A 149 -6.00 3.06 10.41
N PHE A 150 -6.12 2.94 9.09
CA PHE A 150 -5.77 1.75 8.32
C PHE A 150 -4.61 2.09 7.38
N GLY A 151 -3.51 1.36 7.49
CA GLY A 151 -2.33 1.55 6.63
C GLY A 151 -2.07 0.33 5.75
N ALA A 152 -1.69 0.58 4.50
CA ALA A 152 -1.03 -0.40 3.64
C ALA A 152 0.38 0.11 3.30
N GLY A 153 1.32 -0.80 3.09
CA GLY A 153 2.69 -0.43 2.75
C GLY A 153 3.65 -1.61 2.78
N LEU A 154 4.93 -1.30 2.64
CA LEU A 154 6.00 -2.30 2.59
C LEU A 154 6.22 -3.01 3.95
N PRO A 155 6.87 -4.19 3.97
CA PRO A 155 7.21 -4.88 5.23
C PRO A 155 8.07 -4.05 6.21
N SER A 156 8.68 -2.95 5.76
CA SER A 156 9.42 -2.01 6.60
C SER A 156 8.54 -1.07 7.45
N VAL A 157 7.23 -1.03 7.21
CA VAL A 157 6.30 -0.12 7.91
C VAL A 157 6.45 -0.16 9.44
N PRO A 158 6.51 -1.31 10.13
CA PRO A 158 6.65 -1.33 11.59
C PRO A 158 7.87 -0.54 12.10
N ALA A 159 9.01 -0.62 11.39
CA ALA A 159 10.21 0.11 11.74
C ALA A 159 10.03 1.63 11.53
N VAL A 160 9.39 2.03 10.43
CA VAL A 160 9.09 3.45 10.13
C VAL A 160 8.15 4.04 11.18
N LEU A 161 7.14 3.29 11.61
CA LEU A 161 6.22 3.72 12.67
C LEU A 161 6.94 3.89 14.01
N SER A 162 7.81 2.94 14.38
CA SER A 162 8.60 2.99 15.62
C SER A 162 9.56 4.17 15.65
N GLU A 163 10.22 4.47 14.52
CA GLU A 163 11.11 5.63 14.37
C GLU A 163 10.35 6.96 14.53
N ALA A 164 9.10 7.03 14.05
CA ALA A 164 8.24 8.20 14.23
C ALA A 164 7.78 8.37 15.68
N ARG A 165 7.35 7.29 16.34
CA ARG A 165 6.93 7.25 17.75
C ARG A 165 7.18 5.85 18.35
N SER A 166 7.91 5.79 19.46
CA SER A 166 8.26 4.53 20.13
C SER A 166 7.07 3.68 20.58
N TYR A 167 5.91 4.28 20.85
CA TYR A 167 4.70 3.56 21.24
C TYR A 167 3.91 2.97 20.06
N ALA A 168 4.22 3.37 18.81
CA ALA A 168 3.46 2.97 17.62
C ALA A 168 3.56 1.46 17.36
N GLU A 169 4.64 0.81 17.79
CA GLU A 169 4.83 -0.64 17.67
C GLU A 169 3.68 -1.45 18.31
N ARG A 170 3.06 -0.93 19.37
CA ARG A 170 1.99 -1.61 20.13
C ARG A 170 0.59 -1.10 19.79
N GLN A 171 0.51 -0.08 18.94
CA GLN A 171 -0.71 0.65 18.66
C GLN A 171 -1.52 0.02 17.52
N PHE A 172 -0.88 -0.74 16.65
CA PHE A 172 -1.48 -1.31 15.45
C PHE A 172 -1.42 -2.82 15.44
N GLU A 173 -2.44 -3.41 14.81
CA GLU A 173 -2.44 -4.81 14.43
C GLU A 173 -1.82 -4.95 13.04
N TYR A 174 -0.76 -5.75 12.92
CA TYR A 174 -0.07 -5.99 11.66
C TYR A 174 -0.58 -7.28 11.00
N ARG A 175 -1.01 -7.16 9.75
CA ARG A 175 -1.43 -8.29 8.91
C ARG A 175 -0.56 -8.29 7.65
N SER A 176 0.26 -9.32 7.50
CA SER A 176 1.04 -9.53 6.28
C SER A 176 0.14 -10.14 5.20
N ILE A 177 0.15 -9.56 4.01
CA ILE A 177 -0.43 -10.15 2.81
C ILE A 177 0.74 -10.62 1.96
N ASP A 178 0.87 -11.94 1.79
CA ASP A 178 1.90 -12.56 0.96
C ASP A 178 1.31 -13.01 -0.39
N ARG A 179 2.11 -13.73 -1.16
CA ARG A 179 1.71 -14.45 -2.36
C ARG A 179 0.57 -15.42 -2.05
N LEU A 180 -0.25 -15.68 -3.06
CA LEU A 180 -1.32 -16.64 -2.98
C LEU A 180 -0.73 -18.04 -2.75
N GLY A 181 -1.32 -18.80 -1.83
CA GLY A 181 -1.08 -20.23 -1.73
C GLY A 181 -1.56 -20.95 -3.00
N ALA A 182 -1.14 -22.20 -3.18
CA ALA A 182 -1.50 -22.98 -4.37
C ALA A 182 -3.03 -23.06 -4.58
N ASP A 183 -3.80 -23.26 -3.51
CA ASP A 183 -5.26 -23.36 -3.57
C ASP A 183 -5.89 -22.01 -3.98
N ASP A 184 -5.45 -20.91 -3.38
CA ASP A 184 -5.95 -19.56 -3.70
C ASP A 184 -5.57 -19.14 -5.12
N ALA A 185 -4.36 -19.47 -5.57
CA ALA A 185 -3.90 -19.23 -6.93
C ALA A 185 -4.71 -20.06 -7.94
N THR A 186 -4.97 -21.34 -7.62
CA THR A 186 -5.83 -22.21 -8.42
C THR A 186 -7.23 -21.63 -8.57
N GLU A 187 -7.82 -21.16 -7.48
CA GLU A 187 -9.14 -20.53 -7.51
C GLU A 187 -9.13 -19.19 -8.27
N ALA A 188 -8.05 -18.42 -8.17
CA ALA A 188 -7.89 -17.17 -8.91
C ALA A 188 -7.84 -17.38 -10.44
N PHE A 189 -7.35 -18.53 -10.92
CA PHE A 189 -7.46 -18.94 -12.32
C PHE A 189 -8.84 -19.51 -12.66
N ALA A 190 -9.30 -20.50 -11.88
CA ALA A 190 -10.47 -21.29 -12.21
C ALA A 190 -11.80 -20.54 -11.98
N GLY A 191 -11.90 -19.70 -10.97
CA GLY A 191 -13.12 -18.96 -10.60
C GLY A 191 -13.65 -18.07 -11.74
N PRO A 192 -12.82 -17.19 -12.34
CA PRO A 192 -13.20 -16.40 -13.49
C PRO A 192 -13.64 -17.25 -14.69
N ALA A 193 -12.89 -18.31 -15.01
CA ALA A 193 -13.23 -19.21 -16.11
C ALA A 193 -14.59 -19.90 -15.87
N ARG A 194 -14.84 -20.44 -14.68
CA ARG A 194 -16.13 -21.06 -14.33
C ARG A 194 -17.30 -20.08 -14.44
N THR A 195 -17.10 -18.82 -14.04
CA THR A 195 -18.12 -17.77 -14.17
C THR A 195 -18.42 -17.46 -15.64
N ALA A 196 -17.41 -17.56 -16.50
CA ALA A 196 -17.54 -17.39 -17.94
C ALA A 196 -17.99 -18.66 -18.69
N GLY A 197 -18.25 -19.77 -17.99
CA GLY A 197 -18.67 -21.04 -18.59
C GLY A 197 -17.52 -21.89 -19.14
N ALA A 198 -16.28 -21.59 -18.78
CA ALA A 198 -15.08 -22.34 -19.15
C ALA A 198 -14.44 -23.05 -17.95
N SER A 199 -13.47 -23.91 -18.22
CA SER A 199 -12.75 -24.72 -17.24
C SER A 199 -11.28 -24.90 -17.64
N PHE A 200 -10.46 -25.27 -16.68
CA PHE A 200 -9.08 -25.68 -16.92
C PHE A 200 -8.95 -27.17 -16.63
N THR A 201 -8.07 -27.85 -17.38
CA THR A 201 -7.55 -29.15 -16.94
C THR A 201 -6.75 -29.00 -15.64
N PRO A 202 -6.70 -30.04 -14.77
CA PRO A 202 -5.89 -30.00 -13.56
C PRO A 202 -4.41 -29.68 -13.84
N GLU A 203 -3.87 -30.26 -14.91
CA GLU A 203 -2.47 -30.07 -15.33
C GLU A 203 -2.19 -28.64 -15.77
N ALA A 204 -3.14 -28.00 -16.47
CA ALA A 204 -3.06 -26.59 -16.83
C ALA A 204 -3.01 -25.69 -15.58
N LEU A 205 -3.85 -25.96 -14.58
CA LEU A 205 -3.86 -25.19 -13.33
C LEU A 205 -2.53 -25.33 -12.59
N THR A 206 -2.03 -26.55 -12.42
CA THR A 206 -0.73 -26.78 -11.77
C THR A 206 0.37 -25.99 -12.49
N LEU A 207 0.42 -26.05 -13.81
CA LEU A 207 1.45 -25.35 -14.59
C LEU A 207 1.38 -23.83 -14.42
N LEU A 208 0.19 -23.24 -14.50
CA LEU A 208 0.01 -21.78 -14.38
C LEU A 208 0.24 -21.29 -12.95
N VAL A 209 -0.16 -22.07 -11.94
CA VAL A 209 0.13 -21.78 -10.54
C VAL A 209 1.64 -21.75 -10.30
N ASP A 210 2.36 -22.78 -10.74
CA ASP A 210 3.82 -22.85 -10.62
C ASP A 210 4.51 -21.70 -11.37
N ALA A 211 4.08 -21.43 -12.60
CA ALA A 211 4.63 -20.35 -13.44
C ALA A 211 4.35 -18.95 -12.88
N SER A 212 3.26 -18.77 -12.12
CA SER A 212 2.93 -17.49 -11.49
C SER A 212 3.72 -17.22 -10.20
N GLY A 213 4.27 -18.27 -9.58
CA GLY A 213 4.86 -18.21 -8.24
C GLY A 213 3.90 -17.68 -7.16
N GLY A 214 2.58 -17.77 -7.38
CA GLY A 214 1.54 -17.23 -6.49
C GLY A 214 1.42 -15.71 -6.50
N TYR A 215 2.12 -15.00 -7.39
CA TYR A 215 2.09 -13.53 -7.44
C TYR A 215 0.81 -13.04 -8.16
N PRO A 216 -0.09 -12.27 -7.51
CA PRO A 216 -1.41 -11.96 -8.06
C PRO A 216 -1.41 -11.33 -9.45
N TYR A 217 -0.46 -10.43 -9.73
CA TYR A 217 -0.32 -9.82 -11.05
C TYR A 217 0.10 -10.85 -12.12
N PHE A 218 0.93 -11.84 -11.77
CA PHE A 218 1.35 -12.89 -12.70
C PHE A 218 0.21 -13.86 -12.95
N VAL A 219 -0.58 -14.20 -11.93
CA VAL A 219 -1.82 -14.97 -12.09
C VAL A 219 -2.74 -14.31 -13.11
N GLN A 220 -2.92 -12.99 -13.01
CA GLN A 220 -3.74 -12.23 -13.96
C GLN A 220 -3.18 -12.26 -15.39
N GLU A 221 -1.89 -11.98 -15.56
CA GLU A 221 -1.25 -11.97 -16.88
C GLU A 221 -1.29 -13.37 -17.52
N LEU A 222 -0.88 -14.40 -16.78
CA LEU A 222 -0.89 -15.77 -17.28
C LEU A 222 -2.32 -16.26 -17.58
N GLY A 223 -3.30 -15.88 -16.75
CA GLY A 223 -4.70 -16.23 -16.97
C GLY A 223 -5.28 -15.53 -18.20
N PHE A 224 -4.90 -14.27 -18.43
CA PHE A 224 -5.23 -13.55 -19.66
C PHE A 224 -4.65 -14.24 -20.90
N GLN A 225 -3.36 -14.61 -20.88
CA GLN A 225 -2.73 -15.32 -22.00
C GLN A 225 -3.39 -16.69 -22.25
N ALA A 226 -3.71 -17.44 -21.18
CA ALA A 226 -4.39 -18.72 -21.28
C ALA A 226 -5.77 -18.58 -21.93
N TRP A 227 -6.52 -17.55 -21.56
CA TRP A 227 -7.81 -17.24 -22.17
C TRP A 227 -7.69 -16.88 -23.65
N GLN A 228 -6.67 -16.11 -24.02
CA GLN A 228 -6.47 -15.62 -25.39
C GLN A 228 -5.97 -16.70 -26.35
N LEU A 229 -5.19 -17.66 -25.85
CA LEU A 229 -4.54 -18.67 -26.67
C LEU A 229 -5.34 -19.97 -26.77
N ALA A 230 -6.26 -20.23 -25.83
CA ALA A 230 -7.10 -21.41 -25.87
C ALA A 230 -8.04 -21.37 -27.11
N PRO A 231 -8.04 -22.42 -27.94
CA PRO A 231 -8.79 -22.45 -29.20
C PRO A 231 -10.29 -22.77 -29.02
N GLY A 232 -10.66 -23.41 -27.92
CA GLY A 232 -12.02 -23.87 -27.61
C GLY A 232 -12.75 -22.95 -26.64
N PRO A 233 -14.09 -22.92 -26.65
CA PRO A 233 -14.85 -21.95 -25.87
C PRO A 233 -14.90 -22.24 -24.37
N ASP A 234 -14.61 -23.48 -23.94
CA ASP A 234 -14.98 -24.01 -22.62
C ASP A 234 -13.88 -24.80 -21.88
N LEU A 235 -12.78 -25.17 -22.53
CA LEU A 235 -11.69 -25.93 -21.91
C LEU A 235 -10.31 -25.37 -22.27
N ILE A 236 -9.53 -25.07 -21.25
CA ILE A 236 -8.12 -24.69 -21.34
C ILE A 236 -7.26 -25.90 -20.93
N THR A 237 -6.48 -26.39 -21.88
CA THR A 237 -5.63 -27.59 -21.75
C THR A 237 -4.24 -27.27 -21.23
N ASP A 238 -3.45 -28.29 -20.90
CA ASP A 238 -2.08 -28.10 -20.46
C ASP A 238 -1.17 -27.56 -21.59
N ASP A 239 -1.45 -27.92 -22.85
CA ASP A 239 -0.77 -27.34 -24.01
C ASP A 239 -1.05 -25.83 -24.13
N ASP A 240 -2.31 -25.41 -23.96
CA ASP A 240 -2.69 -23.99 -23.93
C ASP A 240 -1.97 -23.26 -22.80
N ALA A 241 -1.91 -23.89 -21.62
CA ALA A 241 -1.23 -23.35 -20.45
C ALA A 241 0.29 -23.21 -20.66
N ARG A 242 0.95 -24.15 -21.33
CA ARG A 242 2.39 -24.05 -21.69
C ARG A 242 2.65 -22.86 -22.59
N LEU A 243 1.81 -22.68 -23.62
CA LEU A 243 1.91 -21.54 -24.53
C LEU A 243 1.65 -20.22 -23.78
N ALA A 244 0.63 -20.19 -22.93
CA ALA A 244 0.28 -19.04 -22.10
C ALA A 244 1.37 -18.67 -21.10
N ALA A 245 2.00 -19.64 -20.45
CA ALA A 245 3.12 -19.41 -19.56
C ALA A 245 4.29 -18.75 -20.30
N SER A 246 4.64 -19.26 -21.49
CA SER A 246 5.69 -18.66 -22.32
C SER A 246 5.33 -17.23 -22.74
N ALA A 247 4.15 -17.04 -23.32
CA ALA A 247 3.69 -15.73 -23.80
C ALA A 247 3.58 -14.70 -22.66
N GLY A 248 3.09 -15.13 -21.50
CA GLY A 248 2.97 -14.28 -20.33
C GLY A 248 4.32 -13.93 -19.71
N ILE A 249 5.27 -14.86 -19.66
CA ILE A 249 6.66 -14.53 -19.27
C ILE A 249 7.26 -13.50 -20.22
N ASP A 250 7.05 -13.62 -21.54
CA ASP A 250 7.52 -12.64 -22.52
C ASP A 250 6.89 -11.25 -22.32
N ALA A 251 5.58 -11.21 -22.01
CA ALA A 251 4.88 -9.97 -21.69
C ALA A 251 5.41 -9.32 -20.38
N LEU A 252 5.63 -10.13 -19.34
CA LEU A 252 6.23 -9.69 -18.08
C LEU A 252 7.66 -9.19 -18.27
N ASP A 253 8.47 -9.88 -19.09
CA ASP A 253 9.82 -9.46 -19.47
C ASP A 253 9.80 -8.09 -20.15
N ALA A 254 8.90 -7.89 -21.12
CA ALA A 254 8.83 -6.66 -21.91
C ALA A 254 8.37 -5.44 -21.09
N GLY A 255 7.48 -5.65 -20.11
CA GLY A 255 6.91 -4.59 -19.27
C GLY A 255 7.42 -4.62 -17.83
N PHE A 256 6.89 -5.55 -17.03
CA PHE A 256 7.01 -5.58 -15.58
C PHE A 256 8.45 -5.67 -15.07
N PHE A 257 9.25 -6.59 -15.61
CA PHE A 257 10.64 -6.81 -15.18
C PHE A 257 11.57 -5.75 -15.77
N ARG A 258 11.40 -5.41 -17.05
CA ARG A 258 12.18 -4.36 -17.70
C ARG A 258 12.07 -3.02 -16.97
N ALA A 259 10.86 -2.59 -16.61
CA ALA A 259 10.65 -1.34 -15.88
C ALA A 259 11.38 -1.34 -14.51
N ARG A 260 11.40 -2.49 -13.81
CA ARG A 260 12.13 -2.66 -12.54
C ARG A 260 13.64 -2.60 -12.73
N TRP A 261 14.15 -3.25 -13.77
CA TRP A 261 15.57 -3.24 -14.12
C TRP A 261 16.07 -1.85 -14.52
N GLU A 262 15.32 -1.14 -15.36
CA GLU A 262 15.69 0.19 -15.87
C GLU A 262 15.67 1.27 -14.79
N ARG A 263 14.86 1.10 -13.73
CA ARG A 263 14.84 2.00 -12.57
C ARG A 263 16.09 1.89 -11.67
N ALA A 264 16.83 0.79 -11.79
CA ALA A 264 18.08 0.59 -11.07
C ALA A 264 19.25 1.29 -11.78
N THR A 265 20.13 1.91 -11.02
CA THR A 265 21.38 2.46 -11.57
C THR A 265 22.29 1.34 -12.05
N ARG A 266 23.31 1.64 -12.88
CA ARG A 266 24.28 0.61 -13.33
C ARG A 266 24.95 -0.14 -12.17
N ALA A 267 25.19 0.53 -11.04
CA ALA A 267 25.79 -0.11 -9.86
C ALA A 267 24.79 -1.06 -9.17
N GLU A 268 23.54 -0.65 -9.07
CA GLU A 268 22.44 -1.44 -8.52
C GLU A 268 22.08 -2.63 -9.43
N GLN A 269 22.11 -2.47 -10.75
CA GLN A 269 21.93 -3.56 -11.71
C GLN A 269 23.00 -4.65 -11.55
N ARG A 270 24.27 -4.27 -11.34
CA ARG A 270 25.33 -5.23 -11.01
C ARG A 270 25.06 -5.97 -9.69
N PHE A 271 24.53 -5.25 -8.69
CA PHE A 271 24.12 -5.84 -7.42
C PHE A 271 23.02 -6.88 -7.62
N MET A 272 21.94 -6.51 -8.30
CA MET A 272 20.83 -7.43 -8.61
C MET A 272 21.30 -8.62 -9.44
N ARG A 273 22.24 -8.43 -10.38
CA ARG A 273 22.85 -9.54 -11.10
C ARG A 273 23.61 -10.50 -10.18
N ALA A 274 24.36 -9.99 -9.20
CA ALA A 274 25.04 -10.84 -8.22
C ALA A 274 24.05 -11.64 -7.35
N MET A 275 22.86 -11.09 -7.08
CA MET A 275 21.77 -11.81 -6.43
C MET A 275 21.11 -12.85 -7.35
N ALA A 276 21.00 -12.57 -8.65
CA ALA A 276 20.36 -13.46 -9.61
C ALA A 276 21.05 -14.82 -9.77
N ALA A 277 22.31 -14.95 -9.32
CA ALA A 277 23.02 -16.22 -9.24
C ALA A 277 22.38 -17.20 -8.24
N ASP A 278 21.55 -16.74 -7.30
CA ASP A 278 20.84 -17.59 -6.34
C ASP A 278 19.45 -18.01 -6.82
N HIS A 279 19.10 -17.79 -8.10
CA HIS A 279 17.85 -18.28 -8.71
C HIS A 279 16.57 -17.90 -7.93
N ASP A 280 16.45 -16.63 -7.53
CA ASP A 280 15.36 -16.07 -6.70
C ASP A 280 15.33 -16.55 -5.24
N ALA A 281 16.25 -17.42 -4.81
CA ALA A 281 16.47 -17.69 -3.39
C ALA A 281 17.13 -16.47 -2.70
N PRO A 282 16.96 -16.31 -1.38
CA PRO A 282 17.64 -15.24 -0.64
C PRO A 282 19.16 -15.31 -0.76
N SER A 283 19.77 -14.17 -1.08
CA SER A 283 21.22 -14.00 -1.18
C SER A 283 21.81 -13.55 0.16
N LEU A 284 22.87 -14.20 0.61
CA LEU A 284 23.64 -13.76 1.78
C LEU A 284 24.49 -12.53 1.45
N LEU A 285 24.51 -11.54 2.36
CA LEU A 285 25.33 -10.33 2.20
C LEU A 285 26.82 -10.63 2.06
N THR A 286 27.32 -11.68 2.71
CA THR A 286 28.71 -12.13 2.61
C THR A 286 29.05 -12.56 1.19
N ASP A 287 28.18 -13.34 0.57
CA ASP A 287 28.38 -13.89 -0.77
C ASP A 287 28.31 -12.76 -1.81
N LEU A 288 27.43 -11.77 -1.58
CA LEU A 288 27.35 -10.58 -2.40
C LEU A 288 28.61 -9.71 -2.31
N VAL A 289 29.27 -9.64 -1.14
CA VAL A 289 30.56 -8.94 -1.00
C VAL A 289 31.61 -9.60 -1.88
N GLU A 290 31.68 -10.93 -1.89
CA GLU A 290 32.62 -11.69 -2.71
C GLU A 290 32.32 -11.52 -4.21
N ARG A 291 31.07 -11.78 -4.64
CA ARG A 291 30.64 -11.67 -6.05
C ARG A 291 30.83 -10.26 -6.62
N LEU A 292 30.61 -9.23 -5.80
CA LEU A 292 30.77 -7.83 -6.21
C LEU A 292 32.19 -7.29 -5.98
N ARG A 293 33.13 -8.15 -5.56
CA ARG A 293 34.54 -7.82 -5.28
C ARG A 293 34.66 -6.61 -4.35
N LYS A 294 33.85 -6.60 -3.29
CA LYS A 294 33.90 -5.60 -2.22
C LYS A 294 34.74 -6.12 -1.06
N ARG A 295 35.16 -5.22 -0.16
CA ARG A 295 36.01 -5.60 0.98
C ARG A 295 35.19 -5.97 2.21
N LYS A 296 34.05 -5.32 2.40
CA LYS A 296 33.20 -5.49 3.59
C LYS A 296 31.73 -5.23 3.28
N PRO A 297 30.78 -5.77 4.08
CA PRO A 297 29.35 -5.53 3.89
C PRO A 297 28.94 -4.06 3.90
N SER A 298 29.65 -3.20 4.64
CA SER A 298 29.35 -1.76 4.65
C SER A 298 29.64 -1.04 3.34
N ASP A 299 30.45 -1.62 2.45
CA ASP A 299 30.66 -1.11 1.09
C ASP A 299 29.40 -1.29 0.21
N LEU A 300 28.45 -2.14 0.64
CA LEU A 300 27.18 -2.41 -0.04
C LEU A 300 26.02 -1.57 0.48
N SER A 301 26.19 -0.85 1.60
CA SER A 301 25.09 -0.21 2.33
C SER A 301 24.27 0.77 1.50
N VAL A 302 24.92 1.59 0.66
CA VAL A 302 24.24 2.59 -0.17
C VAL A 302 23.37 1.90 -1.23
N ALA A 303 23.96 1.02 -2.05
CA ALA A 303 23.22 0.31 -3.08
C ALA A 303 22.09 -0.57 -2.50
N ARG A 304 22.34 -1.23 -1.37
CA ARG A 304 21.32 -2.00 -0.64
C ARG A 304 20.16 -1.10 -0.22
N ARG A 305 20.44 -0.01 0.48
CA ARG A 305 19.41 0.93 0.95
C ARG A 305 18.61 1.49 -0.23
N ASP A 306 19.27 1.85 -1.31
CA ASP A 306 18.61 2.47 -2.46
C ASP A 306 17.78 1.46 -3.27
N LEU A 307 18.20 0.18 -3.34
CA LEU A 307 17.39 -0.90 -3.90
C LEU A 307 16.17 -1.25 -3.02
N ILE A 308 16.35 -1.28 -1.69
CA ILE A 308 15.25 -1.47 -0.74
C ILE A 308 14.29 -0.31 -0.80
N SER A 309 14.80 0.92 -0.82
CA SER A 309 13.97 2.11 -0.95
C SER A 309 13.22 2.05 -2.27
N LYS A 310 13.84 1.66 -3.39
CA LYS A 310 13.11 1.42 -4.65
C LYS A 310 12.12 0.25 -4.57
N GLY A 311 12.13 -0.60 -3.56
CA GLY A 311 11.27 -1.78 -3.48
C GLY A 311 11.63 -2.83 -4.54
N LEU A 312 12.90 -2.88 -4.96
CA LEU A 312 13.41 -3.89 -5.88
C LEU A 312 13.88 -5.14 -5.13
N ILE A 313 14.36 -4.95 -3.89
CA ILE A 313 14.75 -6.03 -2.98
C ILE A 313 14.24 -5.71 -1.57
N TYR A 314 14.25 -6.70 -0.69
CA TYR A 314 13.98 -6.53 0.74
C TYR A 314 14.90 -7.46 1.56
N ALA A 315 14.97 -7.23 2.88
CA ALA A 315 15.68 -8.12 3.77
C ALA A 315 14.73 -9.23 4.25
N SER A 316 14.95 -10.47 3.79
CA SER A 316 14.15 -11.64 4.18
C SER A 316 14.49 -12.12 5.58
N ALA A 317 15.77 -12.04 5.96
CA ALA A 317 16.28 -12.36 7.29
C ALA A 317 17.51 -11.50 7.61
N ARG A 318 18.11 -11.73 8.79
CA ARG A 318 19.33 -11.03 9.18
C ARG A 318 20.44 -11.36 8.18
N ALA A 319 20.92 -10.33 7.49
CA ALA A 319 21.97 -10.40 6.47
C ALA A 319 21.61 -11.17 5.19
N GLU A 320 20.33 -11.42 4.94
CA GLU A 320 19.80 -11.97 3.69
C GLU A 320 19.03 -10.91 2.90
N LEU A 321 19.08 -11.00 1.59
CA LEU A 321 18.35 -10.14 0.65
C LEU A 321 17.62 -10.98 -0.38
N ALA A 322 16.37 -10.63 -0.66
CA ALA A 322 15.57 -11.29 -1.69
C ALA A 322 14.92 -10.27 -2.63
N PHE A 323 14.61 -10.67 -3.85
CA PHE A 323 13.81 -9.85 -4.76
C PHE A 323 12.38 -9.70 -4.25
N THR A 324 11.79 -8.51 -4.45
CA THR A 324 10.39 -8.27 -4.06
C THR A 324 9.39 -8.97 -4.97
N ALA A 325 9.77 -9.24 -6.23
CA ALA A 325 8.95 -9.98 -7.19
C ALA A 325 9.60 -11.33 -7.53
N PRO A 326 8.82 -12.42 -7.67
CA PRO A 326 9.35 -13.68 -8.17
C PRO A 326 9.84 -13.57 -9.61
N HIS A 327 10.66 -14.53 -10.03
CA HIS A 327 11.22 -14.64 -11.39
C HIS A 327 12.11 -13.46 -11.82
N MET A 328 12.48 -12.56 -10.91
CA MET A 328 13.36 -11.44 -11.23
C MET A 328 14.77 -11.94 -11.53
N ALA A 329 15.29 -12.90 -10.76
CA ALA A 329 16.56 -13.54 -11.07
C ALA A 329 16.51 -14.25 -12.43
N SER A 330 15.40 -14.94 -12.70
CA SER A 330 15.18 -15.62 -13.98
C SER A 330 15.18 -14.63 -15.16
N TYR A 331 14.49 -13.49 -15.04
CA TYR A 331 14.54 -12.40 -16.02
C TYR A 331 15.97 -11.88 -16.22
N ILE A 332 16.68 -11.59 -15.13
CA ILE A 332 18.05 -11.07 -15.19
C ILE A 332 18.95 -12.07 -15.92
N ASN A 333 18.86 -13.36 -15.60
CA ASN A 333 19.68 -14.39 -16.23
C ASN A 333 19.36 -14.55 -17.72
N ARG A 334 18.08 -14.48 -18.14
CA ARG A 334 17.67 -14.53 -19.55
C ARG A 334 18.14 -13.33 -20.37
N ARG A 335 18.01 -12.11 -19.84
CA ARG A 335 18.19 -10.86 -20.62
C ARG A 335 19.54 -10.18 -20.39
N HIS A 336 20.16 -10.44 -19.25
CA HIS A 336 21.30 -9.69 -18.73
C HIS A 336 22.33 -10.58 -18.02
N GLY A 337 22.24 -11.91 -18.16
CA GLY A 337 23.25 -12.86 -17.71
C GLY A 337 24.55 -12.63 -18.48
N GLU A 338 25.67 -12.89 -17.83
CA GLU A 338 26.94 -13.06 -18.54
C GLU A 338 26.92 -14.50 -19.08
N GLY A 339 27.01 -14.66 -20.40
CA GLY A 339 27.19 -15.96 -21.05
C GLY A 339 28.58 -16.53 -20.79
#